data_AF-A0A4Q5S4V6-F1
#
_entry.id   AF-A0A4Q5S4V6-F1
#
_cell.length_a   1.000
_cell.length_b   1.000
_cell.length_c   1.000
_cell.angle_alpha   90.00
_cell.angle_beta   90.00
_cell.angle_gamma   90.00
#
_symmetry.space_group_name_H-M   'P 1'
#
loop_
_entity.id
_entity.type
_entity.pdbx_description
1 polymer ?
#
loop_
_entity_poly.entity_id
_entity_poly.type
_entity_poly.pdbx_seq_one_letter_code
_entity_poly.pdbx_strand_id
1 'polypeptide(L)'
;MPGYWTQPLEFNPQPMSYYNERNARTYIDQHGYRRFCDSHKPVSRWVAERKLGRRLGREEVVHHIDRNKSNNCPNNLWVFQNQAAHHRVHELDARHFGHEYSYRGRRAYW
;
A
#
# COMPACT_ATOMS: atom_id res chain seq x y z
N MET A 1 10.48 14.04 -40.51
CA MET A 1 10.32 14.55 -39.13
C MET A 1 9.21 13.74 -38.45
N PRO A 2 9.41 13.29 -37.21
CA PRO A 2 8.81 12.07 -36.66
C PRO A 2 7.46 12.31 -35.97
N GLY A 3 6.50 11.42 -36.19
CA GLY A 3 5.25 11.37 -35.44
C GLY A 3 5.16 10.07 -34.65
N TYR A 4 5.78 10.06 -33.46
CA TYR A 4 5.57 8.99 -32.49
C TYR A 4 4.14 9.10 -31.95
N TRP A 5 3.25 8.25 -32.45
CA TRP A 5 1.96 7.99 -31.82
C TRP A 5 2.23 7.13 -30.58
N THR A 6 2.37 7.77 -29.42
CA THR A 6 2.26 7.08 -28.13
C THR A 6 0.82 6.59 -27.99
N GLN A 7 0.63 5.28 -28.12
CA GLN A 7 -0.62 4.60 -27.77
C GLN A 7 -0.97 4.93 -26.31
N PRO A 8 -2.24 5.26 -25.98
CA PRO A 8 -2.65 5.35 -24.59
C PRO A 8 -2.45 3.98 -23.94
N LEU A 9 -1.81 3.95 -22.77
CA LEU A 9 -1.66 2.75 -21.96
C LEU A 9 -3.05 2.28 -21.54
N GLU A 10 -3.66 1.41 -22.35
CA GLU A 10 -4.89 0.71 -21.99
C GLU A 10 -4.65 0.00 -20.66
N PHE A 11 -5.47 0.35 -19.67
CA PHE A 11 -5.49 -0.34 -18.39
C PHE A 11 -5.83 -1.81 -18.68
N ASN A 12 -4.81 -2.67 -18.66
CA ASN A 12 -4.97 -4.11 -18.76
C ASN A 12 -5.19 -4.64 -17.33
N PRO A 13 -6.45 -4.82 -16.86
CA PRO A 13 -6.70 -5.43 -15.57
C PRO A 13 -6.14 -6.84 -15.59
N GLN A 14 -5.10 -7.09 -14.79
CA GLN A 14 -4.55 -8.43 -14.65
C GLN A 14 -5.65 -9.37 -14.15
N PRO A 15 -5.70 -10.64 -14.60
CA PRO A 15 -6.71 -11.58 -14.12
C PRO A 15 -6.51 -11.87 -12.62
N MET A 16 -7.60 -12.08 -11.86
CA MET A 16 -7.56 -12.34 -10.41
C MET A 16 -6.63 -13.52 -10.03
N SER A 17 -6.43 -14.48 -10.92
CA SER A 17 -5.47 -15.59 -10.76
C SER A 17 -4.01 -15.12 -10.60
N TYR A 18 -3.60 -14.10 -11.35
CA TYR A 18 -2.27 -13.48 -11.22
C TYR A 18 -2.07 -12.84 -9.83
N TYR A 19 -3.14 -12.28 -9.25
CA TYR A 19 -3.11 -11.72 -7.90
C TYR A 19 -2.88 -12.80 -6.83
N ASN A 20 -3.47 -13.98 -7.02
CA ASN A 20 -3.36 -15.10 -6.08
C ASN A 20 -1.97 -15.76 -6.09
N GLU A 21 -1.37 -15.96 -7.28
CA GLU A 21 -0.04 -16.58 -7.38
C GLU A 21 1.07 -15.68 -6.82
N ARG A 22 0.99 -14.36 -7.03
CA ARG A 22 2.00 -13.42 -6.51
C ARG A 22 1.86 -13.19 -5.00
N ASN A 23 0.65 -13.27 -4.45
CA ASN A 23 0.42 -13.27 -2.99
C ASN A 23 1.01 -14.50 -2.30
N ALA A 24 1.13 -15.64 -3.01
CA ALA A 24 1.69 -16.88 -2.48
C ALA A 24 3.21 -16.79 -2.18
N ARG A 25 3.91 -15.79 -2.72
CA ARG A 25 5.33 -15.50 -2.43
C ARG A 25 5.48 -14.19 -1.68
N THR A 26 4.83 -14.08 -0.53
CA THR A 26 4.97 -12.93 0.37
C THR A 26 5.50 -13.36 1.74
N TYR A 27 6.15 -12.43 2.44
CA TYR A 27 6.59 -12.61 3.83
C TYR A 27 6.21 -11.39 4.66
N ILE A 28 6.16 -11.56 5.98
CA ILE A 28 5.98 -10.46 6.94
C ILE A 28 7.35 -9.99 7.40
N ASP A 29 7.65 -8.70 7.22
CA ASP A 29 8.91 -8.13 7.70
C ASP A 29 8.91 -7.91 9.22
N GLN A 30 10.07 -7.56 9.78
CA GLN A 30 10.22 -7.24 11.21
C GLN A 30 9.33 -6.07 11.71
N HIS A 31 8.75 -5.28 10.79
CA HIS A 31 7.87 -4.15 11.09
C HIS A 31 6.38 -4.50 10.91
N GLY A 32 6.05 -5.74 10.57
CA GLY A 32 4.69 -6.25 10.40
C GLY A 32 4.08 -6.00 9.01
N TYR A 33 4.86 -5.53 8.03
CA TYR A 33 4.36 -5.30 6.67
C TYR A 33 4.51 -6.57 5.82
N ARG A 34 3.46 -6.89 5.07
CA ARG A 34 3.53 -7.92 4.03
C ARG A 34 4.28 -7.39 2.81
N ARG A 35 5.29 -8.13 2.35
CA ARG A 35 6.14 -7.81 1.20
C ARG A 35 6.22 -8.97 0.23
N PHE A 36 6.38 -8.67 -1.06
CA PHE A 36 6.70 -9.71 -2.05
C PHE A 36 8.14 -10.19 -1.88
N CYS A 37 8.37 -11.51 -1.95
CA CYS A 37 9.70 -12.11 -1.77
C CYS A 37 10.69 -11.75 -2.89
N ASP A 38 10.20 -11.46 -4.10
CA ASP A 38 11.02 -11.15 -5.28
C ASP A 38 11.66 -9.75 -5.25
N SER A 39 10.91 -8.78 -4.74
CA SER A 39 11.20 -7.34 -4.88
C SER A 39 11.26 -6.60 -3.56
N HIS A 40 10.86 -7.26 -2.46
CA HIS A 40 10.66 -6.65 -1.13
C HIS A 40 9.67 -5.47 -1.12
N LYS A 41 8.92 -5.29 -2.22
CA LYS A 41 7.93 -4.22 -2.36
C LYS A 41 6.78 -4.48 -1.38
N PRO A 42 6.31 -3.46 -0.62
CA PRO A 42 5.13 -3.59 0.20
C PRO A 42 3.90 -3.97 -0.63
N VAL A 43 3.17 -5.00 -0.18
CA VAL A 43 1.93 -5.43 -0.83
C VAL A 43 0.90 -4.30 -0.81
N SER A 44 0.79 -3.56 0.31
CA SER A 44 -0.08 -2.38 0.42
C SER A 44 0.16 -1.35 -0.68
N ARG A 45 1.44 -1.04 -0.97
CA ARG A 45 1.82 -0.12 -2.05
C ARG A 45 1.35 -0.62 -3.41
N TRP A 46 1.58 -1.89 -3.69
CA TRP A 46 1.15 -2.48 -4.96
C TRP A 46 -0.37 -2.52 -5.10
N VAL A 47 -1.11 -2.86 -4.04
CA VAL A 47 -2.58 -2.83 -4.06
C VAL A 47 -3.10 -1.41 -4.29
N ALA A 48 -2.52 -0.40 -3.61
CA ALA A 48 -2.90 0.99 -3.79
C ALA A 48 -2.65 1.50 -5.23
N GLU A 49 -1.50 1.14 -5.82
CA GLU A 49 -1.21 1.45 -7.23
C GLU A 49 -2.25 0.84 -8.18
N ARG A 50 -2.67 -0.41 -7.93
CA ARG A 50 -3.68 -1.08 -8.74
C ARG A 50 -5.05 -0.43 -8.59
N LYS A 51 -5.43 -0.06 -7.36
CA LYS A 51 -6.67 0.69 -7.06
C LYS A 51 -6.71 2.03 -7.81
N LEU A 52 -5.58 2.73 -7.91
CA LEU A 52 -5.48 4.03 -8.57
C LEU A 52 -5.24 3.95 -10.09
N GLY A 53 -4.94 2.77 -10.63
CA GLY A 53 -4.58 2.60 -12.05
C GLY A 53 -3.24 3.24 -12.45
N ARG A 54 -2.40 3.65 -11.49
CA ARG A 54 -1.10 4.28 -11.74
C ARG A 54 -0.06 3.90 -10.69
N ARG A 55 1.22 4.11 -11.02
CA ARG A 55 2.30 3.98 -10.03
C ARG A 55 2.22 5.12 -9.01
N LEU A 56 2.54 4.83 -7.76
CA LEU A 56 2.67 5.83 -6.72
C LEU A 56 4.03 6.52 -6.87
N GLY A 57 4.02 7.84 -6.78
CA GLY A 57 5.21 8.69 -6.70
C GLY A 57 6.02 8.37 -5.46
N ARG A 58 7.31 8.74 -5.48
CA ARG A 58 8.26 8.45 -4.39
C ARG A 58 7.80 9.03 -3.05
N GLU A 59 7.11 10.16 -3.08
CA GLU A 59 6.64 10.86 -1.88
C GLU A 59 5.31 10.31 -1.36
N GLU A 60 4.53 9.62 -2.20
CA GLU A 60 3.22 9.11 -1.80
C GLU A 60 3.32 7.93 -0.83
N VAL A 61 2.55 7.99 0.26
CA VAL A 61 2.59 7.05 1.39
C VAL A 61 1.24 6.37 1.53
N VAL A 62 1.26 5.05 1.76
CA VAL A 62 0.04 4.28 2.01
C VAL A 62 -0.20 4.18 3.52
N HIS A 63 -1.44 4.43 3.92
CA HIS A 63 -1.94 4.31 5.28
C HIS A 63 -2.96 3.17 5.37
N HIS A 64 -2.89 2.40 6.46
CA HIS A 64 -3.87 1.38 6.81
C HIS A 64 -4.90 1.97 7.77
N ILE A 65 -6.14 2.17 7.30
CA ILE A 65 -7.21 2.86 8.05
C ILE A 65 -7.54 2.12 9.36
N ASP A 66 -7.59 0.78 9.31
CA ASP A 66 -7.82 -0.07 10.48
C ASP A 66 -6.58 -0.28 11.37
N ARG A 67 -5.44 0.32 11.00
CA ARG A 67 -4.13 0.18 11.66
C ARG A 67 -3.60 -1.26 11.72
N ASN A 68 -4.14 -2.17 10.91
CA ASN A 68 -3.64 -3.52 10.73
C ASN A 68 -2.82 -3.61 9.44
N LYS A 69 -1.49 -3.63 9.59
CA LYS A 69 -0.52 -3.69 8.47
C LYS A 69 -0.66 -4.94 7.58
N SER A 70 -1.30 -6.00 8.09
CA SER A 70 -1.57 -7.23 7.33
C SER A 70 -2.84 -7.15 6.48
N ASN A 71 -3.77 -6.23 6.80
CA ASN A 71 -5.00 -6.03 6.05
C ASN A 71 -4.76 -5.14 4.82
N ASN A 72 -4.45 -5.79 3.70
CA ASN A 72 -4.14 -5.11 2.44
C ASN A 72 -5.36 -4.99 1.51
N CYS A 73 -6.59 -5.08 2.03
CA CYS A 73 -7.79 -4.83 1.23
C CYS A 73 -7.74 -3.41 0.62
N PRO A 74 -8.03 -3.21 -0.68
CA PRO A 74 -7.96 -1.89 -1.32
C PRO A 74 -8.75 -0.79 -0.59
N ASN A 75 -9.89 -1.14 0.02
CA ASN A 75 -10.74 -0.21 0.75
C ASN A 75 -10.18 0.17 2.13
N ASN A 76 -9.25 -0.62 2.69
CA ASN A 76 -8.54 -0.32 3.92
C ASN A 76 -7.31 0.57 3.71
N LEU A 77 -6.94 0.82 2.45
CA LEU A 77 -5.76 1.59 2.08
C LEU A 77 -6.13 2.99 1.62
N TRP A 78 -5.49 3.97 2.24
CA TRP A 78 -5.54 5.37 1.84
C TRP A 78 -4.15 5.83 1.38
N VAL A 79 -4.10 6.67 0.34
CA VAL A 79 -2.83 7.22 -0.17
C VAL A 79 -2.76 8.70 0.17
N PHE A 80 -1.68 9.08 0.84
CA PHE A 80 -1.34 10.48 1.09
C PHE A 80 -0.27 10.95 0.12
N GLN A 81 -0.37 12.22 -0.27
CA GLN A 81 0.58 12.88 -1.17
C GLN A 81 2.02 12.88 -0.63
N ASN A 82 2.20 12.91 0.70
CA ASN A 82 3.50 12.95 1.36
C ASN A 82 3.43 12.46 2.81
N GLN A 83 4.61 12.25 3.39
CA GLN A 83 4.77 11.81 4.79
C GLN A 83 4.18 12.81 5.80
N ALA A 84 4.21 14.11 5.51
CA ALA A 84 3.67 15.13 6.43
C ALA A 84 2.14 15.02 6.54
N ALA A 85 1.43 14.83 5.42
CA ALA A 85 -0.01 14.60 5.42
C ALA A 85 -0.38 13.28 6.12
N HIS A 86 0.40 12.23 5.89
CA HIS A 86 0.25 10.96 6.58
C HIS A 86 0.45 11.09 8.11
N HIS A 87 1.45 11.86 8.53
CA HIS A 87 1.76 12.08 9.94
C HIS A 87 0.64 12.79 10.70
N ARG A 88 0.01 13.79 10.08
CA ARG A 88 -1.13 14.51 10.68
C ARG A 88 -2.29 13.58 11.03
N VAL A 89 -2.54 12.57 10.19
CA VAL A 89 -3.57 11.56 10.49
C VAL A 89 -3.15 10.67 11.65
N HIS A 90 -1.88 10.27 11.72
CA HIS A 90 -1.37 9.56 12.89
C HIS A 90 -1.47 10.36 14.19
N GLU A 91 -1.24 11.67 14.16
CA GLU A 91 -1.42 12.54 15.33
C GLU A 91 -2.88 12.58 15.79
N LEU A 92 -3.83 12.67 14.85
CA LEU A 92 -5.26 12.63 15.15
C LEU A 92 -5.68 11.27 15.71
N ASP A 93 -5.22 10.18 15.11
CA ASP A 93 -5.47 8.83 15.58
C ASP A 93 -4.86 8.58 16.96
N ALA A 94 -3.67 9.13 17.23
CA ALA A 94 -3.01 8.98 18.53
C ALA A 94 -3.85 9.59 19.67
N ARG A 95 -4.61 10.66 19.40
CA ARG A 95 -5.54 11.25 20.38
C ARG A 95 -6.72 10.35 20.70
N HIS A 96 -7.14 9.50 19.75
CA HIS A 96 -8.31 8.63 19.90
C HIS A 96 -7.95 7.23 20.38
N PHE A 97 -6.81 6.69 19.93
CA PHE A 97 -6.45 5.28 20.08
C PHE A 97 -5.12 5.07 20.82
N GLY A 98 -4.41 6.13 21.15
CA GLY A 98 -3.10 6.10 21.78
C GLY A 98 -1.94 6.07 20.77
N HIS A 99 -0.80 6.62 21.22
CA HIS A 99 0.39 6.81 20.38
C HIS A 99 0.94 5.49 19.81
N GLU A 100 1.11 4.47 20.65
CA GLU A 100 1.65 3.17 20.21
C GLU A 100 0.79 2.54 19.10
N TYR A 101 -0.54 2.55 19.28
CA TYR A 101 -1.47 1.94 18.34
C TYR A 101 -1.52 2.69 17.01
N SER A 102 -1.47 4.03 17.06
CA SER A 102 -1.45 4.86 15.86
C SER A 102 -0.20 4.61 15.02
N TYR A 103 1.00 4.71 15.62
CA TYR A 103 2.25 4.69 14.85
C TYR A 103 2.78 3.28 14.54
N ARG A 104 2.61 2.33 15.45
CA ARG A 104 3.09 0.95 15.25
C ARG A 104 2.04 0.04 14.64
N GLY A 105 0.78 0.46 14.65
CA GLY A 105 -0.36 -0.36 14.26
C GLY A 105 -0.67 -1.45 15.29
N ARG A 106 -1.72 -2.23 15.01
CA ARG A 106 -2.03 -3.44 15.77
C ARG A 106 -0.90 -4.45 15.55
N ARG A 107 -0.14 -4.77 16.61
CA ARG A 107 0.77 -5.92 16.57
C ARG A 107 -0.09 -7.16 16.31
N ALA A 108 0.20 -7.87 15.23
CA ALA A 108 -0.29 -9.23 15.08
C ALA A 108 0.39 -10.04 16.18
N TYR A 109 -0.35 -10.37 17.23
CA TYR A 109 0.05 -11.45 18.12
C TYR A 109 -0.03 -12.74 17.30
N TRP A 110 1.08 -13.46 17.24
CA TRP A 110 1.14 -14.83 16.72
C TRP A 110 0.93 -15.79 17.88
#